data_AF-A0A2T8ICN8-F1
#
_entry.id   AF-A0A2T8ICN8-F1
#
_cell.length_a   1.000
_cell.length_b   1.000
_cell.length_c   1.000
_cell.angle_alpha   90.00
_cell.angle_beta   90.00
_cell.angle_gamma   90.00
#
_symmetry.space_group_name_H-M   'P 1'
#
loop_
_entity.id
_entity.type
_entity.pdbx_description
1 polymer ?
#
loop_
_entity_poly.entity_id
_entity_poly.type
_entity_poly.pdbx_seq_one_letter_code
_entity_poly.pdbx_strand_id
1 'polypeptide(L)'
;MSVSLLLKGVFMMSIFRSILPRVARSNGWRCFSTRIPYDNIAELNKEMESIFGESPSPSPLGSSPPQQPVQPAHEAEDSQPVLTHTDSSGQAKMVDVSPKEDSKRVAIASCRVLLGQKVFNLVASNEIAKGDVLTVAKIAGITGAKQTSNLIPLCHNINLSHVRVDLILNEEDSSVVIEGEATTSGKTGVEMEAMTAVAIAGLTVYDMCKPLQRTFV
;
A
#
# COMPACT_ATOMS: atom_id res chain seq x y z
N MET A 1 5.85 19.19 -26.62
CA MET A 1 4.75 19.18 -25.62
C MET A 1 5.11 18.17 -24.55
N SER A 2 5.85 18.59 -23.51
CA SER A 2 6.29 17.71 -22.42
C SER A 2 5.18 17.54 -21.41
N VAL A 3 4.71 16.31 -21.24
CA VAL A 3 3.78 15.93 -20.16
C VAL A 3 4.60 15.75 -18.90
N SER A 4 4.69 16.80 -18.09
CA SER A 4 5.28 16.72 -16.75
C SER A 4 4.26 16.04 -15.84
N LEU A 5 4.39 14.72 -15.70
CA LEU A 5 3.56 13.89 -14.83
C LEU A 5 4.02 14.10 -13.38
N LEU A 6 3.51 15.16 -12.75
CA LEU A 6 3.71 15.41 -11.33
C LEU A 6 2.80 14.44 -10.54
N LEU A 7 3.26 13.20 -10.38
CA LEU A 7 2.76 12.29 -9.34
C LEU A 7 3.13 12.93 -7.99
N LYS A 8 2.32 13.88 -7.52
CA LYS A 8 2.36 14.31 -6.12
C LYS A 8 1.87 13.13 -5.30
N GLY A 9 2.82 12.42 -4.69
CA GLY A 9 2.57 11.20 -3.95
C GLY A 9 1.70 11.45 -2.73
N VAL A 10 0.60 10.72 -2.64
CA VAL A 10 -0.01 10.27 -1.39
C VAL A 10 -0.75 8.95 -1.70
N PHE A 11 -0.02 7.84 -1.72
CA PHE A 11 -0.60 6.51 -1.62
C PHE A 11 -0.32 6.01 -0.21
N MET A 12 -0.92 6.66 0.81
CA MET A 12 -0.69 6.28 2.21
C MET A 12 -1.74 5.26 2.64
N MET A 13 -1.25 4.02 2.67
CA MET A 13 -1.79 2.84 3.34
C MET A 13 -2.42 3.16 4.71
N SER A 14 -3.72 2.95 4.87
CA SER A 14 -4.26 2.47 6.15
C SER A 14 -4.08 0.94 6.18
N ILE A 15 -2.84 0.50 6.34
CA ILE A 15 -2.52 -0.89 6.60
C ILE A 15 -1.97 -0.95 7.99
N PHE A 16 -2.86 -1.05 8.98
CA PHE A 16 -2.56 -1.76 10.21
C PHE A 16 -3.86 -2.13 10.93
N ARG A 17 -3.88 -3.38 11.41
CA ARG A 17 -4.80 -4.00 12.38
C ARG A 17 -5.97 -4.81 11.82
N SER A 18 -5.65 -6.01 11.31
CA SER A 18 -6.36 -7.26 11.67
C SER A 18 -5.58 -8.51 11.22
N ILE A 19 -4.47 -8.82 11.90
CA ILE A 19 -4.01 -10.20 12.00
C ILE A 19 -4.61 -10.73 13.30
N LEU A 20 -5.82 -11.30 13.24
CA LEU A 20 -6.41 -12.03 14.35
C LEU A 20 -7.03 -13.35 13.85
N PRO A 21 -6.76 -14.47 14.53
CA PRO A 21 -7.52 -15.69 14.32
C PRO A 21 -8.97 -15.45 14.74
N ARG A 22 -9.93 -15.82 13.88
CA ARG A 22 -11.37 -15.68 14.12
C ARG A 22 -11.76 -16.37 15.45
N VAL A 23 -12.05 -15.57 16.48
CA VAL A 23 -12.88 -15.98 17.63
C VAL A 23 -14.12 -15.08 17.63
N ALA A 24 -15.29 -15.71 17.58
CA ALA A 24 -16.57 -15.03 17.64
C ALA A 24 -16.81 -14.40 19.02
N ARG A 25 -17.23 -13.13 19.07
CA ARG A 25 -18.46 -12.67 19.78
C ARG A 25 -18.60 -11.14 19.89
N SER A 26 -19.86 -10.72 19.64
CA SER A 26 -20.70 -9.69 20.28
C SER A 26 -20.22 -8.26 20.55
N ASN A 27 -20.98 -7.33 19.98
CA ASN A 27 -21.44 -6.04 20.52
C ASN A 27 -20.43 -5.11 21.20
N GLY A 28 -20.16 -3.97 20.53
CA GLY A 28 -19.62 -2.77 21.16
C GLY A 28 -18.29 -2.30 20.55
N TRP A 29 -18.31 -1.81 19.30
CA TRP A 29 -17.17 -1.10 18.75
C TRP A 29 -17.19 0.34 19.26
N ARG A 30 -16.35 0.63 20.26
CA ARG A 30 -15.95 2.02 20.55
C ARG A 30 -14.91 2.42 19.49
N CYS A 31 -15.36 3.24 18.55
CA CYS A 31 -14.52 3.93 17.59
C CYS A 31 -13.68 4.98 18.33
N PHE A 32 -12.36 4.82 18.37
CA PHE A 32 -11.46 5.94 18.62
C PHE A 32 -11.21 6.64 17.29
N SER A 33 -12.12 7.56 16.95
CA SER A 33 -11.93 8.54 15.89
C SER A 33 -10.94 9.58 16.40
N THR A 34 -9.75 9.61 15.82
CA THR A 34 -9.02 10.89 15.71
C THR A 34 -9.81 11.75 14.75
N ARG A 35 -10.58 12.69 15.29
CA ARG A 35 -11.15 13.79 14.50
C ARG A 35 -9.98 14.61 13.97
N ILE A 36 -9.69 14.50 12.68
CA ILE A 36 -9.03 15.56 11.95
C ILE A 36 -9.93 15.89 10.76
N PRO A 37 -10.54 17.09 10.71
CA PRO A 37 -11.24 17.55 9.54
C PRO A 37 -10.19 17.90 8.47
N TYR A 38 -10.06 17.08 7.43
CA TYR A 38 -9.06 17.31 6.39
C TYR A 38 -9.63 18.20 5.28
N ASP A 39 -9.29 19.49 5.34
CA ASP A 39 -9.74 20.47 4.33
C ASP A 39 -8.66 20.94 3.35
N ASN A 40 -7.40 20.48 3.41
CA ASN A 40 -6.43 20.86 2.36
C ASN A 40 -5.36 19.81 2.10
N ILE A 41 -5.23 19.41 0.84
CA ILE A 41 -4.14 18.57 0.28
C ILE A 41 -2.75 19.11 0.66
N ALA A 42 -2.63 20.41 0.91
CA ALA A 42 -1.39 21.04 1.37
C ALA A 42 -0.94 20.59 2.76
N GLU A 43 -1.88 20.26 3.65
CA GLU A 43 -1.59 19.87 5.04
C GLU A 43 -1.07 18.42 5.11
N LEU A 44 -1.64 17.56 4.26
CA LEU A 44 -1.20 16.17 4.08
C LEU A 44 0.24 16.07 3.53
N ASN A 45 0.57 16.92 2.54
CA ASN A 45 1.93 16.98 1.99
C ASN A 45 2.95 17.46 3.04
N LYS A 46 2.53 18.37 3.94
CA LYS A 46 3.40 18.93 4.98
C LYS A 46 3.70 17.94 6.10
N GLU A 47 2.74 17.10 6.47
CA GLU A 47 2.98 16.00 7.40
C GLU A 47 3.89 14.94 6.79
N MET A 48 3.69 14.59 5.50
CA MET A 48 4.56 13.63 4.81
C MET A 48 6.00 14.13 4.68
N GLU A 49 6.22 15.43 4.46
CA GLU A 49 7.56 16.04 4.48
C GLU A 49 8.20 15.98 5.87
N SER A 50 7.42 16.10 6.94
CA SER A 50 7.93 16.00 8.33
C SER A 50 8.36 14.58 8.73
N ILE A 51 7.76 13.55 8.10
CA ILE A 51 8.03 12.14 8.42
C ILE A 51 9.21 11.59 7.61
N PHE A 52 9.38 12.01 6.36
CA PHE A 52 10.38 11.43 5.45
C PHE A 52 11.61 12.29 5.17
N GLY A 53 11.63 13.56 5.60
CA GLY A 53 12.77 14.47 5.41
C GLY A 53 12.99 14.88 3.94
N GLU A 54 13.57 16.06 3.72
CA GLU A 54 13.89 16.54 2.37
C GLU A 54 14.93 15.63 1.67
N SER A 55 14.76 15.42 0.36
CA SER A 55 15.78 14.80 -0.50
C SER A 55 17.03 15.69 -0.58
N PRO A 56 18.25 15.13 -0.54
CA PRO A 56 19.45 15.94 -0.56
C PRO A 56 19.60 16.65 -1.92
N SER A 57 19.90 17.94 -1.86
CA SER A 57 20.28 18.74 -3.03
C SER A 57 21.68 18.33 -3.55
N PRO A 58 21.95 18.45 -4.86
CA PRO A 58 23.23 18.04 -5.43
C PRO A 58 24.31 19.07 -5.09
N SER A 59 25.29 18.67 -4.26
CA SER A 59 26.47 19.49 -3.97
C SER A 59 27.66 19.09 -4.86
N PRO A 60 28.50 20.06 -5.31
CA PRO A 60 29.61 19.82 -6.23
C PRO A 60 30.89 19.32 -5.54
N LEU A 61 31.78 18.73 -6.34
CA LEU A 61 33.14 18.27 -5.99
C LEU A 61 33.98 19.32 -5.23
N GLY A 62 34.74 18.88 -4.22
CA GLY A 62 35.82 19.66 -3.59
C GLY A 62 36.61 18.95 -2.47
N SER A 63 37.84 18.51 -2.81
CA SER A 63 39.11 18.42 -2.05
C SER A 63 39.20 18.20 -0.51
N SER A 64 39.84 17.07 -0.16
CA SER A 64 40.94 16.83 0.83
C SER A 64 40.74 16.87 2.37
N PRO A 65 41.52 16.07 3.16
CA PRO A 65 41.26 15.63 4.55
C PRO A 65 42.06 16.45 5.60
N PRO A 66 41.85 16.36 6.95
CA PRO A 66 42.31 15.21 7.77
C PRO A 66 41.61 14.99 9.16
N GLN A 67 42.10 13.95 9.86
CA GLN A 67 42.15 13.72 11.33
C GLN A 67 40.98 13.05 12.08
N GLN A 68 41.27 11.82 12.55
CA GLN A 68 40.61 11.17 13.70
C GLN A 68 40.88 11.94 15.00
N PRO A 69 40.00 11.79 16.00
CA PRO A 69 40.47 11.15 17.24
C PRO A 69 39.47 10.18 17.91
N VAL A 70 40.04 9.06 18.37
CA VAL A 70 39.85 8.31 19.64
C VAL A 70 38.42 8.15 20.25
N GLN A 71 38.07 6.87 20.48
CA GLN A 71 36.84 6.31 21.06
C GLN A 71 36.52 6.77 22.51
N PRO A 72 35.29 6.50 22.98
CA PRO A 72 35.19 5.46 24.01
C PRO A 72 34.06 4.44 23.78
N ALA A 73 34.27 3.26 24.33
CA ALA A 73 33.35 2.14 24.37
C ALA A 73 32.02 2.53 25.04
N HIS A 74 30.91 2.23 24.36
CA HIS A 74 29.62 2.05 24.99
C HIS A 74 28.99 0.77 24.46
N GLU A 75 28.96 -0.23 25.35
CA GLU A 75 28.05 -1.36 25.30
C GLU A 75 26.62 -0.80 25.33
N ALA A 76 25.92 -0.95 24.22
CA ALA A 76 24.46 -0.91 24.15
C ALA A 76 24.07 -1.89 23.05
N GLU A 77 23.60 -3.07 23.46
CA GLU A 77 22.90 -4.01 22.58
C GLU A 77 21.61 -3.34 22.09
N ASP A 78 21.73 -2.59 21.00
CA ASP A 78 20.59 -2.14 20.22
C ASP A 78 20.26 -3.28 19.25
N SER A 79 19.31 -4.12 19.63
CA SER A 79 18.76 -5.18 18.79
C SER A 79 17.91 -4.56 17.69
N GLN A 80 18.59 -3.97 16.72
CA GLN A 80 18.01 -3.50 15.47
C GLN A 80 17.23 -4.65 14.82
N PRO A 81 15.96 -4.43 14.40
CA PRO A 81 15.19 -5.48 13.76
C PRO A 81 15.94 -5.94 12.52
N VAL A 82 16.33 -7.22 12.50
CA VAL A 82 17.08 -7.81 11.39
C VAL A 82 16.26 -7.63 10.13
N LEU A 83 16.69 -6.72 9.26
CA LEU A 83 16.10 -6.51 7.95
C LEU A 83 16.30 -7.79 7.14
N THR A 84 15.22 -8.54 6.94
CA THR A 84 15.29 -9.86 6.29
C THR A 84 15.58 -9.77 4.79
N HIS A 85 15.40 -8.60 4.17
CA HIS A 85 15.62 -8.39 2.73
C HIS A 85 16.99 -7.82 2.36
N THR A 86 17.89 -7.64 3.33
CA THR A 86 19.27 -7.17 3.08
C THR A 86 20.27 -8.19 3.63
N ASP A 87 21.33 -8.48 2.87
CA ASP A 87 22.42 -9.31 3.37
C ASP A 87 23.39 -8.52 4.29
N SER A 88 24.41 -9.19 4.81
CA SER A 88 25.43 -8.58 5.70
C SER A 88 26.27 -7.49 5.04
N SER A 89 26.16 -7.32 3.72
CA SER A 89 26.78 -6.24 2.94
C SER A 89 25.80 -5.11 2.60
N GLY A 90 24.53 -5.23 3.00
CA GLY A 90 23.46 -4.27 2.70
C GLY A 90 22.83 -4.46 1.32
N GLN A 91 23.13 -5.53 0.60
CA GLN A 91 22.56 -5.80 -0.73
C GLN A 91 21.19 -6.49 -0.61
N ALA A 92 20.29 -6.14 -1.52
CA ALA A 92 18.94 -6.69 -1.55
C ALA A 92 18.96 -8.19 -1.88
N LYS A 93 18.33 -9.02 -1.05
CA LYS A 93 18.30 -10.47 -1.22
C LYS A 93 16.92 -11.03 -0.91
N MET A 94 16.46 -11.97 -1.74
CA MET A 94 15.26 -12.76 -1.45
C MET A 94 15.58 -13.78 -0.33
N VAL A 95 14.75 -13.79 0.71
CA VAL A 95 14.91 -14.69 1.87
C VAL A 95 14.77 -16.14 1.44
N ASP A 96 15.65 -17.05 1.86
CA ASP A 96 15.40 -18.48 1.68
C ASP A 96 14.32 -18.95 2.66
N VAL A 97 13.22 -19.47 2.13
CA VAL A 97 12.09 -19.98 2.90
C VAL A 97 12.02 -21.49 2.89
N SER A 98 12.94 -22.18 2.19
CA SER A 98 12.96 -23.64 2.06
C SER A 98 12.92 -24.41 3.39
N PRO A 99 13.59 -23.96 4.47
CA PRO A 99 13.56 -24.63 5.78
C PRO A 99 12.24 -24.47 6.55
N LYS A 100 11.32 -23.63 6.08
CA LYS A 100 10.04 -23.38 6.76
C LYS A 100 9.02 -24.45 6.37
N GLU A 101 8.16 -24.79 7.32
CA GLU A 101 7.01 -25.66 7.08
C GLU A 101 5.85 -24.90 6.41
N ASP A 102 5.03 -25.64 5.66
CA ASP A 102 3.82 -25.10 5.05
C ASP A 102 2.73 -24.88 6.10
N SER A 103 2.06 -23.74 6.01
CA SER A 103 0.89 -23.44 6.84
C SER A 103 -0.14 -22.64 6.05
N LYS A 104 -1.40 -22.69 6.50
CA LYS A 104 -2.46 -21.84 5.94
C LYS A 104 -2.19 -20.39 6.34
N ARG A 105 -2.12 -19.51 5.35
CA ARG A 105 -1.83 -18.09 5.53
C ARG A 105 -2.90 -17.27 4.82
N VAL A 106 -3.36 -16.23 5.50
CA VAL A 106 -4.41 -15.33 5.04
C VAL A 106 -3.96 -13.91 5.33
N ALA A 107 -4.10 -13.01 4.37
CA ALA A 107 -3.89 -11.58 4.55
C ALA A 107 -5.09 -10.81 4.00
N ILE A 108 -5.44 -9.72 4.69
CA ILE A 108 -6.49 -8.80 4.28
C ILE A 108 -5.86 -7.40 4.23
N ALA A 109 -6.11 -6.69 3.14
CA ALA A 109 -5.73 -5.30 2.95
C ALA A 109 -6.96 -4.49 2.54
N SER A 110 -6.92 -3.19 2.80
CA SER A 110 -7.97 -2.28 2.34
C SER A 110 -7.37 -0.98 1.84
N CYS A 111 -8.08 -0.33 0.91
CA CYS A 111 -7.80 1.03 0.50
C CYS A 111 -9.10 1.76 0.19
N ARG A 112 -8.99 3.07 -0.06
CA ARG A 112 -10.10 3.93 -0.41
C ARG A 112 -9.69 4.82 -1.56
N VAL A 113 -10.59 5.04 -2.51
CA VAL A 113 -10.42 6.00 -3.60
C VAL A 113 -11.47 7.10 -3.47
N LEU A 114 -11.04 8.33 -3.23
CA LEU A 114 -11.92 9.49 -3.13
C LEU A 114 -12.25 10.01 -4.53
N LEU A 115 -13.52 9.89 -4.94
CA LEU A 115 -13.99 10.27 -6.27
C LEU A 115 -14.51 11.71 -6.32
N GLY A 116 -15.14 12.16 -5.22
CA GLY A 116 -15.96 13.37 -5.20
C GLY A 116 -17.36 13.14 -5.78
N GLN A 117 -18.33 13.94 -5.34
CA GLN A 117 -19.76 13.66 -5.53
C GLN A 117 -20.18 13.44 -6.98
N LYS A 118 -19.65 14.25 -7.91
CA LYS A 118 -20.04 14.18 -9.33
C LYS A 118 -19.66 12.82 -9.95
N VAL A 119 -18.43 12.38 -9.73
CA VAL A 119 -17.92 11.12 -10.28
C VAL A 119 -18.55 9.95 -9.54
N PHE A 120 -18.69 10.06 -8.21
CA PHE A 120 -19.39 9.08 -7.40
C PHE A 120 -20.79 8.76 -7.94
N ASN A 121 -21.60 9.79 -8.23
CA ASN A 121 -22.95 9.60 -8.74
C ASN A 121 -22.97 8.86 -10.09
N LEU A 122 -22.01 9.16 -10.98
CA LEU A 122 -21.89 8.49 -12.28
C LEU A 122 -21.47 7.03 -12.15
N VAL A 123 -20.61 6.72 -11.18
CA VAL A 123 -20.23 5.33 -10.87
C VAL A 123 -21.43 4.59 -10.26
N ALA A 124 -22.18 5.22 -9.35
CA ALA A 124 -23.37 4.65 -8.73
C ALA A 124 -24.50 4.39 -9.75
N SER A 125 -24.68 5.27 -10.73
CA SER A 125 -25.65 5.09 -11.83
C SER A 125 -25.14 4.20 -12.96
N ASN A 126 -23.87 3.76 -12.91
CA ASN A 126 -23.20 3.01 -13.97
C ASN A 126 -23.21 3.72 -15.34
N GLU A 127 -23.10 5.05 -15.34
CA GLU A 127 -23.15 5.92 -16.53
C GLU A 127 -21.74 6.33 -17.02
N ILE A 128 -20.70 5.64 -16.55
CA ILE A 128 -19.34 5.87 -17.01
C ILE A 128 -19.18 5.31 -18.42
N ALA A 129 -18.72 6.15 -19.37
CA ALA A 129 -18.58 5.77 -20.78
C ALA A 129 -17.62 4.59 -21.04
N LYS A 130 -16.70 4.31 -20.10
CA LYS A 130 -15.77 3.16 -20.18
C LYS A 130 -16.40 1.84 -19.71
N GLY A 131 -17.60 1.84 -19.14
CA GLY A 131 -18.30 0.66 -18.62
C GLY A 131 -18.30 0.56 -17.10
N ASP A 132 -18.62 -0.64 -16.59
CA ASP A 132 -18.76 -0.92 -15.15
C ASP A 132 -17.41 -0.86 -14.43
N VAL A 133 -17.22 0.24 -13.70
CA VAL A 133 -15.98 0.54 -12.97
C VAL A 133 -15.70 -0.48 -11.87
N LEU A 134 -16.71 -0.88 -11.09
CA LEU A 134 -16.52 -1.74 -9.93
C LEU A 134 -16.17 -3.17 -10.36
N THR A 135 -16.84 -3.68 -11.40
CA THR A 135 -16.57 -5.02 -11.94
C THR A 135 -15.17 -5.09 -12.57
N VAL A 136 -14.80 -4.08 -13.37
CA VAL A 136 -13.47 -4.04 -14.02
C VAL A 136 -12.37 -3.94 -12.96
N ALA A 137 -12.54 -3.07 -11.96
CA ALA A 137 -11.59 -2.92 -10.87
C ALA A 137 -11.45 -4.19 -10.01
N LYS A 138 -12.55 -4.93 -9.77
CA LYS A 138 -12.52 -6.23 -9.10
C LYS A 138 -11.63 -7.24 -9.83
N ILE A 139 -11.85 -7.39 -11.14
CA ILE A 139 -11.07 -8.32 -11.98
C ILE A 139 -9.60 -7.91 -12.02
N ALA A 140 -9.33 -6.60 -12.14
CA ALA A 140 -7.98 -6.07 -12.12
C ALA A 140 -7.27 -6.36 -10.79
N GLY A 141 -7.94 -6.17 -9.64
CA GLY A 141 -7.39 -6.51 -8.33
C GLY A 141 -7.05 -8.00 -8.18
N ILE A 142 -7.95 -8.90 -8.60
CA ILE A 142 -7.70 -10.35 -8.59
C ILE A 142 -6.50 -10.70 -9.48
N THR A 143 -6.38 -10.05 -10.63
CA THR A 143 -5.26 -10.25 -11.55
C THR A 143 -3.96 -9.72 -10.96
N GLY A 144 -3.99 -8.53 -10.35
CA GLY A 144 -2.86 -7.91 -9.66
C GLY A 144 -2.28 -8.81 -8.57
N ALA A 145 -3.14 -9.39 -7.73
CA ALA A 145 -2.72 -10.35 -6.69
C ALA A 145 -1.89 -11.51 -7.27
N LYS A 146 -2.31 -12.08 -8.40
CA LYS A 146 -1.62 -13.20 -9.08
C LYS A 146 -0.32 -12.78 -9.74
N GLN A 147 -0.11 -11.48 -9.99
CA GLN A 147 1.09 -10.92 -10.63
C GLN A 147 2.07 -10.32 -9.62
N THR A 148 1.81 -10.42 -8.31
CA THR A 148 2.59 -9.76 -7.26
C THR A 148 4.09 -10.05 -7.35
N SER A 149 4.49 -11.31 -7.54
CA SER A 149 5.91 -11.69 -7.66
C SER A 149 6.59 -11.15 -8.92
N ASN A 150 5.82 -10.82 -9.96
CA ASN A 150 6.33 -10.15 -11.17
C ASN A 150 6.48 -8.64 -10.97
N LEU A 151 5.71 -8.05 -10.05
CA LEU A 151 5.70 -6.61 -9.77
C LEU A 151 6.68 -6.23 -8.66
N ILE A 152 6.91 -7.12 -7.69
CA ILE A 152 7.68 -6.84 -6.47
C ILE A 152 8.93 -7.73 -6.44
N PRO A 153 10.14 -7.16 -6.69
CA PRO A 153 11.33 -7.95 -7.03
C PRO A 153 11.78 -9.03 -6.04
N LEU A 154 11.52 -8.85 -4.75
CA LEU A 154 11.97 -9.77 -3.69
C LEU A 154 10.83 -10.63 -3.11
N CYS A 155 9.63 -10.56 -3.68
CA CYS A 155 8.55 -11.46 -3.32
C CYS A 155 8.78 -12.85 -3.89
N HIS A 156 8.52 -13.87 -3.09
CA HIS A 156 8.47 -15.25 -3.56
C HIS A 156 7.31 -15.43 -4.55
N ASN A 157 7.45 -16.37 -5.47
CA ASN A 157 6.32 -16.81 -6.27
C ASN A 157 5.43 -17.74 -5.41
N ILE A 158 4.20 -17.29 -5.11
CA ILE A 158 3.27 -18.00 -4.23
C ILE A 158 2.09 -18.53 -5.03
N ASN A 159 1.79 -19.82 -4.85
CA ASN A 159 0.57 -20.41 -5.39
C ASN A 159 -0.63 -20.00 -4.52
N LEU A 160 -1.40 -19.03 -4.98
CA LEU A 160 -2.60 -18.56 -4.30
C LEU A 160 -3.73 -19.59 -4.38
N SER A 161 -4.32 -19.91 -3.22
CA SER A 161 -5.48 -20.80 -3.12
C SER A 161 -6.80 -20.06 -3.26
N HIS A 162 -6.86 -18.80 -2.83
CA HIS A 162 -8.05 -17.95 -2.93
C HIS A 162 -7.66 -16.47 -2.96
N VAL A 163 -8.40 -15.69 -3.76
CA VAL A 163 -8.32 -14.23 -3.79
C VAL A 163 -9.73 -13.67 -3.85
N ARG A 164 -10.06 -12.77 -2.93
CA ARG A 164 -11.32 -12.01 -2.91
C ARG A 164 -11.01 -10.54 -2.99
N VAL A 165 -11.75 -9.82 -3.82
CA VAL A 165 -11.69 -8.35 -3.90
C VAL A 165 -13.12 -7.85 -3.91
N ASP A 166 -13.45 -7.00 -2.94
CA ASP A 166 -14.76 -6.39 -2.78
C ASP A 166 -14.63 -4.88 -2.87
N LEU A 167 -15.54 -4.26 -3.61
CA LEU A 167 -15.59 -2.81 -3.80
C LEU A 167 -16.99 -2.34 -3.41
N ILE A 168 -17.05 -1.34 -2.54
CA ILE A 168 -18.29 -0.80 -2.00
C ILE A 168 -18.24 0.72 -2.14
N LEU A 169 -19.30 1.31 -2.67
CA LEU A 169 -19.48 2.76 -2.72
C LEU A 169 -19.85 3.27 -1.32
N ASN A 170 -19.14 4.29 -0.84
CA ASN A 170 -19.47 5.02 0.38
C ASN A 170 -19.99 6.41 0.05
N GLU A 171 -21.27 6.64 0.35
CA GLU A 171 -21.95 7.91 0.10
C GLU A 171 -21.46 9.03 1.03
N GLU A 172 -21.04 8.71 2.26
CA GLU A 172 -20.68 9.71 3.28
C GLU A 172 -19.51 10.60 2.84
N ASP A 173 -18.54 10.01 2.13
CA ASP A 173 -17.33 10.70 1.66
C ASP A 173 -17.11 10.59 0.15
N SER A 174 -18.15 10.16 -0.60
CA SER A 174 -18.09 9.99 -2.06
C SER A 174 -16.88 9.16 -2.52
N SER A 175 -16.70 7.99 -1.94
CA SER A 175 -15.53 7.14 -2.16
C SER A 175 -15.87 5.71 -2.57
N VAL A 176 -14.87 5.01 -3.09
CA VAL A 176 -14.90 3.55 -3.27
C VAL A 176 -14.01 2.92 -2.22
N VAL A 177 -14.59 2.15 -1.31
CA VAL A 177 -13.87 1.33 -0.34
C VAL A 177 -13.56 -0.01 -0.97
N ILE A 178 -12.30 -0.42 -0.93
CA ILE A 178 -11.80 -1.67 -1.52
C ILE A 178 -11.24 -2.52 -0.40
N GLU A 179 -11.69 -3.77 -0.29
CA GLU A 179 -11.13 -4.79 0.58
C GLU A 179 -10.62 -5.95 -0.28
N GLY A 180 -9.36 -6.34 -0.07
CA GLY A 180 -8.71 -7.46 -0.74
C GLY A 180 -8.26 -8.50 0.27
N GLU A 181 -8.51 -9.77 -0.03
CA GLU A 181 -8.04 -10.92 0.75
C GLU A 181 -7.27 -11.87 -0.16
N ALA A 182 -6.12 -12.34 0.31
CA ALA A 182 -5.34 -13.39 -0.32
C ALA A 182 -5.13 -14.55 0.66
N THR A 183 -5.18 -15.79 0.15
CA THR A 183 -4.95 -17.01 0.93
C THR A 183 -4.04 -17.96 0.19
N THR A 184 -3.15 -18.63 0.92
CA THR A 184 -2.33 -19.75 0.44
C THR A 184 -2.13 -20.80 1.52
N SER A 185 -1.64 -21.97 1.13
CA SER A 185 -0.98 -22.92 2.01
C SER A 185 0.49 -22.98 1.59
N GLY A 186 1.40 -22.40 2.38
CA GLY A 186 2.80 -22.26 1.98
C GLY A 186 3.75 -21.75 3.07
N LYS A 187 5.02 -21.54 2.69
CA LYS A 187 6.15 -21.21 3.57
C LYS A 187 6.27 -19.74 3.96
N THR A 188 5.61 -18.84 3.22
CA THR A 188 5.68 -17.38 3.40
C THR A 188 4.31 -16.74 3.33
N GLY A 189 4.17 -15.56 3.95
CA GLY A 189 2.94 -14.78 4.01
C GLY A 189 2.46 -14.29 2.64
N VAL A 190 1.21 -13.81 2.59
CA VAL A 190 0.53 -13.31 1.38
C VAL A 190 0.09 -11.85 1.53
N GLU A 191 0.78 -11.09 2.39
CA GLU A 191 0.51 -9.69 2.68
C GLU A 191 0.67 -8.85 1.40
N MET A 192 1.70 -9.14 0.61
CA MET A 192 2.01 -8.42 -0.62
C MET A 192 0.95 -8.67 -1.69
N GLU A 193 0.38 -9.87 -1.77
CA GLU A 193 -0.68 -10.20 -2.72
C GLU A 193 -1.98 -9.48 -2.37
N ALA A 194 -2.34 -9.41 -1.09
CA ALA A 194 -3.52 -8.64 -0.65
C ALA A 194 -3.33 -7.13 -0.91
N MET A 195 -2.15 -6.59 -0.61
CA MET A 195 -1.83 -5.18 -0.87
C MET A 195 -1.84 -4.83 -2.36
N THR A 196 -1.24 -5.69 -3.17
CA THR A 196 -1.21 -5.52 -4.63
C THR A 196 -2.63 -5.59 -5.21
N ALA A 197 -3.48 -6.47 -4.69
CA ALA A 197 -4.87 -6.57 -5.12
C ALA A 197 -5.63 -5.25 -4.95
N VAL A 198 -5.57 -4.66 -3.75
CA VAL A 198 -6.28 -3.40 -3.48
C VAL A 198 -5.66 -2.22 -4.22
N ALA A 199 -4.33 -2.18 -4.35
CA ALA A 199 -3.64 -1.13 -5.09
C ALA A 199 -4.01 -1.12 -6.59
N ILE A 200 -3.96 -2.29 -7.24
CA ILE A 200 -4.31 -2.41 -8.66
C ILE A 200 -5.80 -2.15 -8.88
N ALA A 201 -6.68 -2.60 -7.99
CA ALA A 201 -8.10 -2.26 -8.04
C ALA A 201 -8.32 -0.73 -7.93
N GLY A 202 -7.66 -0.06 -6.97
CA GLY A 202 -7.73 1.39 -6.80
C GLY A 202 -7.22 2.17 -8.01
N LEU A 203 -6.07 1.77 -8.57
CA LEU A 203 -5.53 2.36 -9.81
C LEU A 203 -6.46 2.15 -11.00
N THR A 204 -7.19 1.04 -11.04
CA THR A 204 -8.18 0.75 -12.09
C THR A 204 -9.40 1.65 -11.94
N VAL A 205 -9.90 1.84 -10.71
CA VAL A 205 -10.96 2.84 -10.43
C VAL A 205 -10.51 4.23 -10.91
N TYR A 206 -9.27 4.61 -10.60
CA TYR A 206 -8.70 5.88 -11.05
C TYR A 206 -8.70 5.98 -12.58
N ASP A 207 -8.16 4.99 -13.31
CA ASP A 207 -8.10 5.06 -14.78
C ASP A 207 -9.49 5.13 -15.42
N MET A 208 -10.46 4.37 -14.89
CA MET A 208 -11.82 4.36 -15.40
C MET A 208 -12.51 5.72 -15.22
N CYS A 209 -12.16 6.45 -14.16
CA CYS A 209 -12.78 7.73 -13.81
C CYS A 209 -11.98 8.97 -14.26
N LYS A 210 -10.68 8.86 -14.59
CA LYS A 210 -9.78 9.99 -14.87
C LYS A 210 -10.23 11.00 -15.92
N PRO A 211 -11.06 10.65 -16.95
CA PRO A 211 -11.52 11.64 -17.92
C PRO A 211 -12.46 12.68 -17.30
N LEU A 212 -13.10 12.36 -16.17
CA LEU A 212 -14.13 13.19 -15.54
C LEU A 212 -13.56 14.17 -14.53
N GLN A 213 -12.45 13.80 -13.88
CA GLN A 213 -11.72 14.59 -12.89
C GLN A 213 -10.29 14.05 -12.76
N ARG A 214 -9.31 14.94 -12.60
CA ARG A 214 -7.88 14.56 -12.49
C ARG A 214 -7.36 14.52 -11.05
N THR A 215 -8.16 15.01 -10.11
CA THR A 215 -7.84 15.16 -8.68
C THR A 215 -8.61 14.11 -7.86
N PHE A 216 -8.33 12.83 -8.11
CA PHE A 216 -8.71 11.77 -7.17
C PHE A 216 -7.55 11.52 -6.21
N VAL A 217 -7.87 11.03 -5.02
CA VAL A 217 -6.92 10.64 -3.97
C VAL A 217 -7.13 9.17 -3.65
#